data_AF-A0AA35QYE6-F1
#
_entry.id   AF-A0AA35QYE6-F1
#
_cell.length_a   1.000
_cell.length_b   1.000
_cell.length_c   1.000
_cell.angle_alpha   90.00
_cell.angle_beta   90.00
_cell.angle_gamma   90.00
#
_symmetry.space_group_name_H-M   'P 1'
#
loop_
_entity.id
_entity.type
_entity.pdbx_description
1 polymer ?
#
loop_
_entity_poly.entity_id
_entity_poly.type
_entity_poly.pdbx_seq_one_letter_code
_entity_poly.pdbx_strand_id
1 'polypeptide(L)'
;MYVRSLGKASLKVSLARGGTEEGSNQTRRQGRDFSLSSGGAVCQMRVCGDKVTGTDCGEAAASWLTEALSRDCRLVRQTHQRTAKTPSSASGSGEAPLLSLANEAQYLLVTRASAEYLLSEISKRHTKQLLSLDDLVSRFRPNLVVSGNGMEPYEEDEWSEVTIGGQRFKVTGRCSRCRTICVDQTTGSRSSEPLQTLLRLRGSRATFGVYLTAQAFPPDFDDQCISVPQTLSTTTLW
;
A
#
# COMPACT_ATOMS: atom_id res chain seq x y z
N MET A 1 -0.66 6.63 5.17
CA MET A 1 -0.28 7.48 6.31
C MET A 1 0.31 8.76 5.76
N TYR A 2 -0.41 9.88 5.92
CA TYR A 2 0.02 11.21 5.46
C TYR A 2 0.88 11.80 6.59
N VAL A 3 2.15 12.10 6.33
CA VAL A 3 2.98 12.85 7.30
C VAL A 3 2.99 14.31 6.82
N ARG A 4 2.18 15.14 7.47
CA ARG A 4 2.24 16.59 7.31
C ARG A 4 3.35 17.10 8.23
N SER A 5 4.56 17.31 7.69
CA SER A 5 5.66 17.89 8.46
C SER A 5 5.52 19.42 8.45
N LEU A 6 5.19 20.00 9.61
CA LEU A 6 5.19 21.45 9.87
C LEU A 6 6.58 21.93 10.34
N GLY A 7 7.67 21.31 9.87
CA GLY A 7 9.05 21.66 10.21
C GLY A 7 10.04 21.15 9.16
N LYS A 8 11.36 21.28 9.42
CA LYS A 8 12.41 20.66 8.58
C LYS A 8 12.13 19.16 8.46
N ALA A 9 11.56 18.74 7.33
CA ALA A 9 11.21 17.36 7.08
C ALA A 9 12.49 16.56 6.82
N SER A 10 12.82 15.61 7.70
CA SER A 10 13.82 14.58 7.42
C SER A 10 13.14 13.39 6.77
N LEU A 11 13.77 12.83 5.74
CA LEU A 11 13.35 11.56 5.17
C LEU A 11 14.30 10.47 5.64
N LYS A 12 13.73 9.45 6.31
CA LYS A 12 14.45 8.23 6.62
C LYS A 12 14.23 7.21 5.51
N VAL A 13 15.29 6.87 4.78
CA VAL A 13 15.25 5.77 3.82
C VAL A 13 16.01 4.59 4.39
N SER A 14 15.37 3.44 4.45
CA SER A 14 15.95 2.20 4.97
C SER A 14 15.81 1.08 3.95
N LEU A 15 16.89 0.34 3.73
CA LEU A 15 16.88 -0.87 2.93
C LEU A 15 17.14 -2.08 3.83
N ALA A 16 16.42 -3.15 3.59
CA ALA A 16 16.76 -4.46 4.13
C ALA A 16 17.79 -5.09 3.17
N ARG A 17 19.00 -5.37 3.66
CA ARG A 17 19.94 -6.23 2.94
C ARG A 17 19.59 -7.68 3.28
N GLY A 18 19.15 -8.46 2.30
CA GLY A 18 19.04 -9.91 2.44
C GLY A 18 20.43 -10.52 2.47
N GLY A 19 20.90 -10.92 3.65
CA GLY A 19 22.10 -11.73 3.82
C GLY A 19 21.71 -13.16 4.19
N THR A 20 22.22 -14.14 3.44
CA THR A 20 22.16 -15.56 3.80
C THR A 20 23.28 -15.86 4.79
N GLU A 21 23.02 -15.72 6.09
CA GLU A 21 23.83 -16.37 7.13
C GLU A 21 22.90 -17.01 8.14
N GLU A 22 22.90 -18.34 8.17
CA GLU A 22 22.22 -19.14 9.20
C GLU A 22 22.91 -18.87 10.54
N GLY A 23 22.20 -18.16 11.42
CA GLY A 23 22.66 -17.88 12.78
C GLY A 23 22.08 -16.56 13.27
N SER A 24 20.93 -16.65 13.96
CA SER A 24 20.36 -15.62 14.84
C SER A 24 20.88 -14.19 14.63
N ASN A 25 20.51 -13.54 13.52
CA ASN A 25 20.91 -12.15 13.29
C ASN A 25 19.70 -11.33 12.83
N GLN A 26 19.28 -10.45 13.73
CA GLN A 26 18.34 -9.36 13.48
C GLN A 26 18.74 -8.64 12.19
N THR A 27 17.87 -8.65 11.17
CA THR A 27 18.12 -7.95 9.91
C THR A 27 18.32 -6.46 10.19
N ARG A 28 19.57 -6.00 10.24
CA ARG A 28 19.91 -4.61 10.59
C ARG A 28 19.49 -3.70 9.43
N ARG A 29 18.31 -3.08 9.54
CA ARG A 29 17.87 -2.00 8.66
C ARG A 29 18.84 -0.81 8.83
N GLN A 30 19.76 -0.64 7.88
CA GLN A 30 20.57 0.59 7.83
C GLN A 30 19.72 1.69 7.23
N GLY A 31 19.09 2.49 8.09
CA GLY A 31 18.44 3.74 7.68
C GLY A 31 19.44 4.88 7.65
N ARG A 32 19.37 5.75 6.64
CA ARG A 32 19.99 7.08 6.68
C ARG A 32 18.91 8.16 6.67
N ASP A 33 19.13 9.17 7.49
CA ASP A 33 18.28 10.35 7.53
C ASP A 33 18.86 11.41 6.59
N PHE A 34 18.04 11.89 5.68
CA PHE A 34 18.40 12.97 4.77
C PHE A 34 17.62 14.22 5.14
N SER A 35 18.32 15.34 5.27
CA SER A 35 17.66 16.64 5.33
C SER A 35 17.10 16.96 3.95
N LEU A 36 15.78 17.11 3.83
CA LEU A 36 15.17 17.53 2.58
C LEU A 36 15.45 19.02 2.38
N SER A 37 16.15 19.38 1.30
CA SER A 37 16.34 20.78 0.94
C SER A 37 15.00 21.41 0.56
N SER A 38 14.71 22.59 1.10
CA SER A 38 13.50 23.36 0.79
C SER A 38 13.50 23.96 -0.62
N GLY A 39 14.63 23.88 -1.34
CA GLY A 39 14.83 24.48 -2.67
C GLY A 39 15.35 23.52 -3.74
N GLY A 40 15.03 22.22 -3.64
CA GLY A 40 15.36 21.25 -4.69
C GLY A 40 14.77 21.66 -6.04
N ALA A 41 15.48 21.37 -7.13
CA ALA A 41 15.00 21.70 -8.48
C ALA A 41 13.67 20.99 -8.77
N VAL A 42 12.72 21.72 -9.38
CA VAL A 42 11.48 21.12 -9.88
C VAL A 42 11.81 20.27 -11.10
N CYS A 43 11.36 19.02 -11.09
CA CYS A 43 11.54 18.09 -12.18
C CYS A 43 10.20 17.54 -12.68
N GLN A 44 10.15 17.20 -13.96
CA GLN A 44 9.03 16.49 -14.57
C GLN A 44 9.39 15.01 -14.72
N MET A 45 8.47 14.14 -14.32
CA MET A 45 8.60 12.69 -14.42
C MET A 45 7.31 12.09 -14.98
N ARG A 46 7.35 10.79 -15.31
CA ARG A 46 6.16 10.03 -15.71
C ARG A 46 5.89 8.91 -14.72
N VAL A 47 4.66 8.84 -14.22
CA VAL A 47 4.18 7.75 -13.37
C VAL A 47 2.94 7.15 -14.01
N CYS A 48 2.99 5.86 -14.35
CA CYS A 48 1.93 5.16 -15.09
C CYS A 48 1.51 5.90 -16.39
N GLY A 49 2.49 6.53 -17.06
CA GLY A 49 2.29 7.31 -18.29
C GLY A 49 1.90 8.78 -18.07
N ASP A 50 1.49 9.16 -16.86
CA ASP A 50 1.04 10.52 -16.55
C ASP A 50 2.22 11.42 -16.19
N LYS A 51 2.24 12.65 -16.72
CA LYS A 51 3.22 13.66 -16.35
C LYS A 51 2.96 14.13 -14.92
N VAL A 52 3.98 14.04 -14.08
CA VAL A 52 3.92 14.49 -12.68
C VAL A 52 5.10 15.41 -12.43
N THR A 53 4.86 16.51 -11.71
CA THR A 53 5.90 17.41 -11.22
C THR A 53 6.28 17.04 -9.79
N GLY A 54 7.57 17.13 -9.47
CA GLY A 54 8.04 17.01 -8.10
C GLY A 54 9.31 17.81 -7.87
N THR A 55 9.78 17.77 -6.64
CA THR A 55 11.01 18.40 -6.18
C THR A 55 12.06 17.32 -5.95
N ASP A 56 13.22 17.51 -6.56
CA ASP A 56 14.38 16.64 -6.33
C ASP A 56 14.85 16.71 -4.87
N CYS A 57 15.12 15.56 -4.26
CA CYS A 57 15.55 15.46 -2.85
C CYS A 57 17.06 15.64 -2.64
N GLY A 58 17.83 16.00 -3.68
CA GLY A 58 19.25 16.34 -3.62
C GLY A 58 20.20 15.17 -3.84
N GLU A 59 21.48 15.51 -4.07
CA GLU A 59 22.54 14.54 -4.39
C GLU A 59 22.75 13.49 -3.30
N ALA A 60 22.66 13.87 -2.02
CA ALA A 60 22.88 12.92 -0.93
C ALA A 60 21.89 11.74 -0.96
N ALA A 61 20.62 12.00 -1.28
CA ALA A 61 19.61 10.96 -1.44
C ALA A 61 19.81 10.16 -2.74
N ALA A 62 20.18 10.83 -3.83
CA ALA A 62 20.44 10.21 -5.12
C ALA A 62 21.65 9.26 -5.09
N SER A 63 22.79 9.71 -4.55
CA SER A 63 24.00 8.89 -4.44
C SER A 63 23.76 7.67 -3.55
N TRP A 64 23.06 7.84 -2.42
CA TRP A 64 22.78 6.72 -1.53
C TRP A 64 21.87 5.67 -2.19
N LEU A 65 20.80 6.11 -2.87
CA LEU A 65 19.93 5.18 -3.61
C LEU A 65 20.67 4.51 -4.77
N THR A 66 21.51 5.26 -5.47
CA THR A 66 22.29 4.75 -6.61
C THR A 66 23.29 3.69 -6.16
N GLU A 67 24.02 3.93 -5.08
CA GLU A 67 24.91 2.95 -4.45
C GLU A 67 24.12 1.70 -4.03
N ALA A 68 23.00 1.90 -3.34
CA ALA A 68 22.26 0.81 -2.75
C ALA A 68 21.49 -0.06 -3.77
N LEU A 69 21.01 0.55 -4.86
CA LEU A 69 20.30 -0.14 -5.94
C LEU A 69 21.22 -0.52 -7.11
N SER A 70 22.48 -0.08 -7.09
CA SER A 70 23.45 -0.23 -8.19
C SER A 70 22.90 0.26 -9.53
N ARG A 71 22.12 1.35 -9.49
CA ARG A 71 21.41 1.93 -10.65
C ARG A 71 21.31 3.43 -10.47
N ASP A 72 21.62 4.18 -11.51
CA ASP A 72 21.44 5.64 -11.48
C ASP A 72 19.97 5.98 -11.22
N CYS A 73 19.72 6.61 -10.07
CA CYS A 73 18.38 6.96 -9.65
C CYS A 73 18.37 8.16 -8.70
N ARG A 74 17.26 8.89 -8.73
CA ARG A 74 17.02 10.07 -7.90
C ARG A 74 15.71 9.92 -7.15
N LEU A 75 15.66 10.51 -5.96
CA LEU A 75 14.44 10.58 -5.19
C LEU A 75 13.74 11.91 -5.47
N VAL A 76 12.44 11.82 -5.77
CA VAL A 76 11.59 12.98 -6.04
C VAL A 76 10.42 13.00 -5.07
N ARG A 77 10.19 14.14 -4.42
CA ARG A 77 9.00 14.41 -3.59
C ARG A 77 7.95 15.11 -4.44
N GLN A 78 6.75 14.56 -4.51
CA GLN A 78 5.64 15.21 -5.21
C GLN A 78 5.23 16.50 -4.50
N THR A 79 5.06 17.59 -5.26
CA THR A 79 4.65 18.92 -4.76
C THR A 79 3.18 19.22 -4.93
N HIS A 80 2.53 18.61 -5.93
CA HIS A 80 1.11 18.80 -6.23
C HIS A 80 0.43 17.45 -6.43
N GLN A 81 -0.78 17.27 -5.89
CA GLN A 81 -1.56 16.04 -6.03
C GLN A 81 -2.04 15.88 -7.49
N ARG A 82 -2.12 14.64 -7.99
CA ARG A 82 -2.68 14.31 -9.31
C ARG A 82 -4.13 13.88 -9.15
N THR A 83 -4.99 14.13 -10.12
CA THR A 83 -6.33 13.53 -10.17
C THR A 83 -6.23 12.07 -10.63
N ALA A 84 -6.94 11.16 -9.97
CA ALA A 84 -7.11 9.80 -10.48
C ALA A 84 -7.80 9.83 -11.86
N LYS A 85 -7.40 8.94 -12.77
CA LYS A 85 -8.20 8.69 -13.97
C LYS A 85 -9.49 8.02 -13.52
N THR A 86 -10.64 8.63 -13.79
CA THR A 86 -11.92 7.94 -13.70
C THR A 86 -11.88 6.74 -14.63
N PRO A 87 -12.12 5.50 -14.15
CA PRO A 87 -12.36 4.39 -15.07
C PRO A 87 -13.53 4.80 -15.96
N SER A 88 -13.36 4.64 -17.27
CA SER A 88 -14.27 5.10 -18.32
C SER A 88 -15.65 4.40 -18.32
N SER A 89 -16.07 3.81 -17.20
CA SER A 89 -17.33 3.09 -17.03
C SER A 89 -18.11 3.50 -15.77
N ALA A 90 -17.69 4.52 -15.02
CA ALA A 90 -18.44 5.00 -13.85
C ALA A 90 -19.17 6.32 -14.19
N SER A 91 -20.40 6.20 -14.67
CA SER A 91 -21.37 7.28 -14.84
C SER A 91 -21.87 7.78 -13.48
N GLY A 92 -21.04 8.52 -12.75
CA GLY A 92 -21.42 9.10 -11.45
C GLY A 92 -20.64 10.39 -11.19
N SER A 93 -21.37 11.48 -11.04
CA SER A 93 -20.96 12.87 -10.86
C SER A 93 -20.24 13.16 -9.53
N GLY A 94 -19.14 12.47 -9.23
CA GLY A 94 -18.24 12.80 -8.13
C GLY A 94 -16.88 13.24 -8.64
N GLU A 95 -16.30 14.28 -8.04
CA GLU A 95 -14.92 14.67 -8.34
C GLU A 95 -13.97 13.49 -8.10
N ALA A 96 -13.04 13.27 -9.03
CA ALA A 96 -12.06 12.19 -8.92
C ALA A 96 -11.14 12.45 -7.72
N PRO A 97 -10.85 11.43 -6.88
CA PRO A 97 -9.99 11.62 -5.73
C PRO A 97 -8.59 12.05 -6.16
N LEU A 98 -8.01 12.97 -5.40
CA LEU A 98 -6.63 13.38 -5.57
C LEU A 98 -5.70 12.28 -5.05
N LEU A 99 -4.90 11.72 -5.94
CA LEU A 99 -3.87 10.75 -5.63
C LEU A 99 -2.49 11.41 -5.61
N SER A 100 -1.59 10.85 -4.80
CA SER A 100 -0.16 11.11 -4.96
C SER A 100 0.40 10.14 -6.03
N LEU A 101 1.57 9.54 -5.78
CA LEU A 101 2.19 8.52 -6.65
C LEU A 101 1.56 7.12 -6.48
N ALA A 102 0.43 7.00 -5.77
CA ALA A 102 -0.31 5.74 -5.58
C ALA A 102 -1.00 5.32 -6.88
N ASN A 103 -1.00 4.02 -7.22
CA ASN A 103 -1.42 3.55 -8.55
C ASN A 103 -2.90 3.82 -8.88
N GLU A 104 -3.83 3.27 -8.08
CA GLU A 104 -5.25 3.18 -8.45
C GLU A 104 -6.21 3.82 -7.44
N ALA A 105 -5.89 3.80 -6.13
CA ALA A 105 -6.79 4.30 -5.10
C ALA A 105 -6.05 4.98 -3.95
N GLN A 106 -6.81 5.72 -3.14
CA GLN A 106 -6.30 6.46 -2.00
C GLN A 106 -5.90 5.51 -0.86
N TYR A 107 -6.73 4.49 -0.60
CA TYR A 107 -6.46 3.47 0.41
C TYR A 107 -6.76 2.07 -0.11
N LEU A 108 -6.02 1.11 0.44
CA LEU A 108 -6.27 -0.31 0.29
C LEU A 108 -6.63 -0.92 1.64
N LEU A 109 -7.76 -1.61 1.70
CA LEU A 109 -8.20 -2.41 2.85
C LEU A 109 -8.05 -3.89 2.53
N VAL A 110 -7.57 -4.66 3.51
CA VAL A 110 -7.61 -6.13 3.49
C VAL A 110 -8.18 -6.64 4.81
N THR A 111 -8.83 -7.79 4.79
CA THR A 111 -9.28 -8.45 6.02
C THR A 111 -8.30 -9.54 6.42
N ARG A 112 -8.17 -9.75 7.73
CA ARG A 112 -7.32 -10.81 8.29
C ARG A 112 -7.86 -12.19 7.92
N ALA A 113 -9.18 -12.37 7.91
CA ALA A 113 -9.85 -13.60 7.49
C ALA A 113 -9.48 -14.00 6.04
N SER A 114 -9.51 -13.06 5.09
CA SER A 114 -9.05 -13.29 3.71
C SER A 114 -7.58 -13.69 3.64
N ALA A 115 -6.72 -13.07 4.44
CA ALA A 115 -5.29 -13.36 4.46
C ALA A 115 -4.98 -14.73 5.08
N GLU A 116 -5.68 -15.10 6.16
CA GLU A 116 -5.57 -16.41 6.82
C GLU A 116 -6.03 -17.54 5.88
N TYR A 117 -7.16 -17.35 5.21
CA TYR A 117 -7.65 -18.28 4.22
C TYR A 117 -6.64 -18.46 3.07
N LEU A 118 -6.15 -17.36 2.50
CA LEU A 118 -5.14 -17.41 1.45
C LEU A 118 -3.86 -18.11 1.90
N LEU A 119 -3.39 -17.84 3.12
CA LEU A 119 -2.23 -18.49 3.68
C LEU A 119 -2.46 -20.00 3.80
N SER A 120 -3.63 -20.42 4.28
CA SER A 120 -3.98 -21.85 4.38
C SER A 120 -3.93 -22.54 3.01
N GLU A 121 -4.41 -21.88 1.95
CA GLU A 121 -4.40 -22.39 0.58
C GLU A 121 -3.00 -22.45 -0.04
N ILE A 122 -2.10 -21.55 0.36
CA ILE A 122 -0.67 -21.62 0.01
C ILE A 122 -0.03 -22.81 0.72
N SER A 123 -0.23 -22.95 2.03
CA SER A 123 0.40 -23.99 2.86
C SER A 123 0.00 -25.40 2.45
N LYS A 124 -1.24 -25.61 1.98
CA LYS A 124 -1.69 -26.91 1.42
C LYS A 124 -0.86 -27.38 0.23
N ARG A 125 -0.22 -26.47 -0.51
CA ARG A 125 0.56 -26.79 -1.71
C ARG A 125 2.06 -26.69 -1.53
N HIS A 126 2.50 -25.87 -0.58
CA HIS A 126 3.92 -25.57 -0.34
C HIS A 126 4.28 -25.86 1.10
N THR A 127 4.43 -27.14 1.44
CA THR A 127 4.73 -27.60 2.80
C THR A 127 6.08 -27.14 3.35
N LYS A 128 6.96 -26.59 2.50
CA LYS A 128 8.30 -26.09 2.88
C LYS A 128 8.40 -24.56 2.95
N GLN A 129 7.35 -23.81 2.57
CA GLN A 129 7.43 -22.35 2.56
C GLN A 129 7.09 -21.78 3.94
N LEU A 130 8.09 -21.25 4.64
CA LEU A 130 7.92 -20.45 5.85
C LEU A 130 7.40 -19.06 5.48
N LEU A 131 6.09 -18.95 5.26
CA LEU A 131 5.41 -17.67 5.08
C LEU A 131 4.53 -17.41 6.30
N SER A 132 4.84 -16.38 7.08
CA SER A 132 3.95 -15.95 8.17
C SER A 132 2.76 -15.17 7.62
N LEU A 133 1.70 -15.05 8.42
CA LEU A 133 0.53 -14.25 8.05
C LEU A 133 0.89 -12.77 7.88
N ASP A 134 1.71 -12.22 8.78
CA ASP A 134 2.11 -10.81 8.72
C ASP A 134 3.00 -10.55 7.50
N ASP A 135 3.90 -11.48 7.15
CA ASP A 135 4.69 -11.39 5.91
C ASP A 135 3.79 -11.42 4.68
N LEU A 136 2.79 -12.30 4.65
CA LEU A 136 1.81 -12.36 3.56
C LEU A 136 1.03 -11.04 3.45
N VAL A 137 0.49 -10.53 4.56
CA VAL A 137 -0.27 -9.27 4.59
C VAL A 137 0.60 -8.10 4.11
N SER A 138 1.86 -8.03 4.54
CA SER A 138 2.79 -6.95 4.16
C SER A 138 3.03 -6.88 2.65
N ARG A 139 3.03 -8.03 1.94
CA ARG A 139 3.22 -8.11 0.48
C ARG A 139 2.09 -7.41 -0.30
N PHE A 140 0.89 -7.32 0.27
CA PHE A 140 -0.24 -6.62 -0.34
C PHE A 140 -0.19 -5.10 -0.14
N ARG A 141 0.68 -4.61 0.76
CA ARG A 141 0.87 -3.20 1.10
C ARG A 141 -0.45 -2.48 1.46
N PRO A 142 -1.31 -3.07 2.33
CA PRO A 142 -2.55 -2.43 2.73
C PRO A 142 -2.27 -1.16 3.54
N ASN A 143 -3.24 -0.24 3.53
CA ASN A 143 -3.29 0.87 4.48
C ASN A 143 -4.06 0.48 5.74
N LEU A 144 -5.07 -0.38 5.59
CA LEU A 144 -5.97 -0.81 6.66
C LEU A 144 -6.05 -2.34 6.65
N VAL A 145 -5.86 -2.94 7.83
CA VAL A 145 -6.05 -4.37 8.06
C VAL A 145 -7.16 -4.52 9.09
N VAL A 146 -8.23 -5.20 8.71
CA VAL A 146 -9.42 -5.35 9.56
C VAL A 146 -9.51 -6.79 10.05
N SER A 147 -9.86 -6.96 11.32
CA SER A 147 -10.12 -8.26 11.94
C SER A 147 -11.44 -8.20 12.71
N GLY A 148 -12.18 -9.30 12.70
CA GLY A 148 -13.43 -9.44 13.43
C GLY A 148 -13.75 -10.92 13.64
N ASN A 149 -14.51 -11.22 14.70
CA ASN A 149 -14.95 -12.58 14.98
C ASN A 149 -16.02 -12.99 13.97
N GLY A 150 -15.88 -14.17 13.38
CA GLY A 150 -16.86 -14.73 12.43
C GLY A 150 -16.88 -14.06 11.05
N MET A 151 -15.86 -13.28 10.70
CA MET A 151 -15.72 -12.76 9.34
C MET A 151 -15.40 -13.88 8.36
N GLU A 152 -16.13 -13.94 7.26
CA GLU A 152 -15.88 -14.92 6.21
C GLU A 152 -14.72 -14.46 5.30
N PRO A 153 -13.93 -15.38 4.73
CA PRO A 153 -12.93 -15.02 3.73
C PRO A 153 -13.57 -14.27 2.56
N TYR A 154 -12.98 -13.13 2.23
CA TYR A 154 -13.39 -12.24 1.15
C TYR A 154 -14.72 -11.52 1.34
N GLU A 155 -15.25 -11.46 2.56
CA GLU A 155 -16.45 -10.68 2.86
C GLU A 155 -16.31 -9.20 2.45
N GLU A 156 -15.10 -8.65 2.47
CA GLU A 156 -14.84 -7.27 2.04
C GLU A 156 -15.20 -6.98 0.59
N ASP A 157 -15.31 -8.01 -0.24
CA ASP A 157 -15.63 -7.88 -1.66
C ASP A 157 -17.07 -7.43 -1.95
N GLU A 158 -17.95 -7.55 -0.96
CA GLU A 158 -19.39 -7.21 -1.04
C GLU A 158 -19.71 -5.90 -0.32
N TRP A 159 -18.73 -5.27 0.33
CA TRP A 159 -18.92 -3.98 0.98
C TRP A 159 -19.04 -2.86 -0.04
N SER A 160 -20.00 -1.97 0.19
CA SER A 160 -20.19 -0.71 -0.54
C SER A 160 -19.60 0.48 0.22
N GLU A 161 -19.69 0.45 1.54
CA GLU A 161 -19.16 1.47 2.44
C GLU A 161 -18.56 0.85 3.70
N VAL A 162 -17.57 1.54 4.26
CA VAL A 162 -16.89 1.18 5.51
C VAL A 162 -16.76 2.43 6.36
N THR A 163 -17.14 2.37 7.64
CA THR A 163 -16.91 3.45 8.60
C THR A 163 -15.94 2.98 9.68
N ILE A 164 -14.90 3.78 9.94
CA ILE A 164 -13.85 3.47 10.93
C ILE A 164 -13.63 4.71 11.78
N GLY A 165 -13.92 4.60 13.09
CA GLY A 165 -13.73 5.73 14.01
C GLY A 165 -14.45 7.01 13.58
N GLY A 166 -15.64 6.89 12.96
CA GLY A 166 -16.42 8.00 12.43
C GLY A 166 -16.06 8.47 11.00
N GLN A 167 -14.91 8.09 10.46
CA GLN A 167 -14.56 8.36 9.06
C GLN A 167 -15.25 7.35 8.14
N ARG A 168 -16.04 7.85 7.19
CA ARG A 168 -16.67 7.04 6.14
C ARG A 168 -15.79 6.87 4.92
N PHE A 169 -15.80 5.68 4.36
CA PHE A 169 -15.11 5.31 3.14
C PHE A 169 -16.08 4.68 2.17
N LYS A 170 -16.01 5.08 0.91
CA LYS A 170 -16.67 4.37 -0.19
C LYS A 170 -15.76 3.27 -0.71
N VAL A 171 -16.29 2.07 -0.89
CA VAL A 171 -15.61 0.99 -1.59
C VAL A 171 -15.74 1.21 -3.09
N THR A 172 -14.61 1.34 -3.78
CA THR A 172 -14.58 1.69 -5.21
C THR A 172 -14.23 0.51 -6.12
N GLY A 173 -13.93 -0.65 -5.54
CA GLY A 173 -13.70 -1.88 -6.29
C GLY A 173 -12.67 -2.80 -5.65
N ARG A 174 -12.52 -3.99 -6.25
CA ARG A 174 -11.57 -5.03 -5.82
C ARG A 174 -10.18 -4.75 -6.39
N CYS A 175 -9.15 -4.93 -5.59
CA CYS A 175 -7.76 -4.67 -6.00
C CYS A 175 -7.17 -5.85 -6.76
N SER A 176 -6.97 -5.69 -8.08
CA SER A 176 -6.26 -6.67 -8.90
C SER A 176 -4.78 -6.72 -8.54
N ARG A 177 -4.26 -7.93 -8.34
CA ARG A 177 -2.87 -8.12 -7.92
C ARG A 177 -1.98 -8.56 -9.07
N CYS A 178 -0.79 -7.97 -9.11
CA CYS A 178 0.26 -8.29 -10.06
C CYS A 178 1.47 -8.90 -9.34
N ARG A 179 2.51 -9.23 -10.11
CA ARG A 179 3.73 -9.91 -9.62
C ARG A 179 4.49 -9.17 -8.51
N THR A 180 4.19 -7.90 -8.26
CA THR A 180 4.78 -7.13 -7.15
C THR A 180 4.54 -7.80 -5.78
N ILE A 181 3.41 -8.47 -5.58
CA ILE A 181 3.11 -9.18 -4.32
C ILE A 181 4.02 -10.40 -4.09
N CYS A 182 4.70 -10.87 -5.13
CA CYS A 182 5.59 -12.03 -5.05
C CYS A 182 7.01 -11.68 -4.58
N VAL A 183 7.26 -10.43 -4.20
CA VAL A 183 8.54 -9.99 -3.67
C VAL A 183 8.53 -10.11 -2.16
N ASP A 184 9.47 -10.87 -1.62
CA ASP A 184 9.75 -10.91 -0.20
C ASP A 184 10.26 -9.54 0.29
N GLN A 185 9.56 -8.93 1.24
CA GLN A 185 9.83 -7.55 1.66
C GLN A 185 11.12 -7.42 2.51
N THR A 186 11.66 -8.53 3.01
CA THR A 186 12.88 -8.56 3.83
C THR A 186 14.11 -8.85 2.97
N THR A 187 14.01 -9.82 2.06
CA THR A 187 15.14 -10.30 1.26
C THR A 187 15.18 -9.71 -0.15
N GLY A 188 14.06 -9.21 -0.67
CA GLY A 188 13.92 -8.79 -2.07
C GLY A 188 13.79 -9.94 -3.06
N SER A 189 13.83 -11.20 -2.60
CA SER A 189 13.70 -12.39 -3.42
C SER A 189 12.31 -12.52 -4.03
N ARG A 190 12.23 -13.05 -5.25
CA ARG A 190 10.97 -13.25 -5.98
C ARG A 190 10.50 -14.70 -5.86
N SER A 191 9.20 -14.88 -5.62
CA SER A 191 8.50 -16.17 -5.64
C SER A 191 7.39 -16.20 -6.71
N SER A 192 6.65 -17.30 -6.82
CA SER A 192 5.37 -17.36 -7.54
C SER A 192 4.18 -17.04 -6.63
N GLU A 193 4.31 -17.32 -5.33
CA GLU A 193 3.30 -17.01 -4.32
C GLU A 193 3.40 -15.55 -3.85
N PRO A 194 2.28 -14.93 -3.42
CA PRO A 194 0.91 -15.50 -3.33
C PRO A 194 0.09 -15.44 -4.63
N LEU A 195 0.65 -14.89 -5.72
CA LEU A 195 -0.10 -14.64 -6.96
C LEU A 195 -0.63 -15.92 -7.60
N GLN A 196 0.15 -17.00 -7.60
CA GLN A 196 -0.27 -18.28 -8.15
C GLN A 196 -1.52 -18.84 -7.44
N THR A 197 -1.57 -18.75 -6.10
CA THR A 197 -2.77 -19.14 -5.35
C THR A 197 -3.96 -18.26 -5.69
N LEU A 198 -3.75 -16.94 -5.76
CA LEU A 198 -4.83 -16.00 -6.10
C LEU A 198 -5.39 -16.24 -7.49
N LEU A 199 -4.56 -16.50 -8.50
CA LEU A 199 -5.03 -16.83 -9.85
C LEU A 199 -5.92 -18.07 -9.87
N ARG A 200 -5.62 -19.06 -9.04
CA ARG A 200 -6.43 -20.28 -8.91
C ARG A 200 -7.76 -20.03 -8.19
N LEU A 201 -7.75 -19.27 -7.10
CA LEU A 201 -8.94 -19.01 -6.28
C LEU A 201 -9.84 -17.93 -6.87
N ARG A 202 -9.27 -16.95 -7.57
CA ARG A 202 -9.91 -15.69 -7.95
C ARG A 202 -9.89 -15.44 -9.46
N GLY A 203 -9.43 -16.41 -10.25
CA GLY A 203 -9.34 -16.32 -11.70
C GLY A 203 -8.29 -15.30 -12.19
N SER A 204 -8.39 -14.93 -13.47
CA SER A 204 -7.38 -14.10 -14.16
C SER A 204 -7.13 -12.73 -13.56
N ARG A 205 -8.08 -12.17 -12.79
CA ARG A 205 -7.93 -10.87 -12.14
C ARG A 205 -7.14 -10.92 -10.83
N ALA A 206 -6.98 -12.10 -10.23
CA ALA A 206 -6.24 -12.34 -8.98
C ALA A 206 -6.50 -11.26 -7.92
N THR A 207 -7.78 -10.96 -7.65
CA THR A 207 -8.15 -9.86 -6.75
C THR A 207 -7.92 -10.22 -5.29
N PHE A 208 -7.44 -9.26 -4.49
CA PHE A 208 -7.30 -9.40 -3.05
C PHE A 208 -7.39 -8.04 -2.36
N GLY A 209 -8.33 -7.87 -1.42
CA GLY A 209 -8.63 -6.60 -0.78
C GLY A 209 -9.38 -5.62 -1.67
N VAL A 210 -9.85 -4.53 -1.06
CA VAL A 210 -10.70 -3.53 -1.72
C VAL A 210 -10.12 -2.12 -1.63
N TYR A 211 -10.38 -1.35 -2.68
CA TYR A 211 -10.04 0.06 -2.77
C TYR A 211 -11.05 0.91 -2.03
N LEU A 212 -10.54 1.85 -1.23
CA LEU A 212 -11.34 2.82 -0.51
C LEU A 212 -11.01 4.24 -0.93
N THR A 213 -12.04 5.06 -0.99
CA THR A 213 -11.94 6.53 -1.10
C THR A 213 -12.59 7.16 0.13
N ALA A 214 -11.85 8.03 0.82
CA ALA A 214 -12.39 8.72 1.98
C ALA A 214 -13.48 9.72 1.55
N GLN A 215 -14.61 9.70 2.23
CA GLN A 215 -15.61 10.75 2.13
C GLN A 215 -15.21 11.93 3.04
N ALA A 216 -15.80 13.11 2.85
CA ALA A 216 -15.59 14.22 3.77
C ALA A 216 -15.95 13.82 5.21
N PHE A 217 -15.15 14.27 6.19
CA PHE A 217 -15.49 14.12 7.59
C PHE A 217 -16.84 14.81 7.88
N PRO A 218 -17.64 14.29 8.81
CA PRO A 218 -18.76 15.05 9.36
C PRO A 218 -18.24 16.40 9.90
N PRO A 219 -18.99 17.50 9.72
CA PRO A 219 -18.55 18.85 10.12
C PRO A 219 -18.18 18.98 11.60
N ASP A 220 -18.65 18.07 12.47
CA ASP A 220 -18.45 18.10 13.92
C ASP A 220 -17.29 17.21 14.42
N PHE A 221 -16.43 16.69 13.52
CA PHE A 221 -15.29 15.83 13.88
C PHE A 221 -13.98 16.63 13.98
N ASP A 222 -13.66 17.10 15.20
CA ASP A 222 -12.49 17.95 15.49
C ASP A 222 -11.13 17.21 15.40
N ASP A 223 -11.11 15.89 15.65
CA ASP A 223 -9.90 15.06 15.54
C ASP A 223 -9.98 14.13 14.31
N GLN A 224 -9.38 14.59 13.20
CA GLN A 224 -9.34 13.89 11.90
C GLN A 224 -8.32 12.74 11.87
N CYS A 225 -8.34 11.86 12.88
CA CYS A 225 -7.41 10.75 12.99
C CYS A 225 -8.13 9.43 13.24
N ILE A 226 -7.72 8.39 12.52
CA ILE A 226 -8.07 7.01 12.84
C ILE A 226 -6.93 6.46 13.71
N SER A 227 -7.21 6.17 14.98
CA SER A 227 -6.32 5.42 15.87
C SER A 227 -6.62 3.92 15.81
N VAL A 228 -5.83 3.07 16.46
CA VAL A 228 -6.08 1.63 16.55
C VAL A 228 -6.06 1.26 18.05
N PRO A 229 -6.99 0.44 18.56
CA PRO A 229 -8.12 -0.20 17.86
C PRO A 229 -9.33 0.73 17.65
N GLN A 230 -10.12 0.48 16.60
CA GLN A 230 -11.37 1.18 16.30
C GLN A 230 -12.43 0.18 15.82
N THR A 231 -13.68 0.42 16.19
CA THR A 231 -14.81 -0.37 15.69
C THR A 231 -15.09 -0.02 14.23
N LEU A 232 -15.44 -1.04 13.46
CA LEU A 232 -15.76 -0.94 12.05
C LEU A 232 -17.23 -1.27 11.83
N SER A 233 -17.93 -0.45 11.05
CA SER A 233 -19.25 -0.75 10.51
C SER A 233 -19.21 -0.75 8.99
N THR A 234 -19.98 -1.65 8.38
CA THR A 234 -20.00 -1.86 6.93
C THR A 234 -21.43 -1.81 6.40
N THR A 235 -21.56 -1.54 5.11
CA THR A 235 -22.82 -1.66 4.38
C THR A 235 -22.58 -2.54 3.17
N THR A 236 -23.36 -3.60 3.01
CA THR A 236 -23.28 -4.54 1.88
C THR A 236 -24.21 -4.14 0.75
N LEU A 237 -23.85 -4.50 -0.48
CA LEU A 237 -24.78 -4.46 -1.60
C LEU A 237 -25.75 -5.65 -1.46
N TRP A 238 -27.06 -5.37 -1.37
CA TRP A 238 -28.10 -6.40 -1.42
C TRP A 238 -28.54 -6.64 -2.86
#